data_AF-G7YDX7-F1
#
_entry.id   AF-G7YDX7-F1
#
_cell.length_a   1.000
_cell.length_b   1.000
_cell.length_c   1.000
_cell.angle_alpha   90.00
_cell.angle_beta   90.00
_cell.angle_gamma   90.00
#
_symmetry.space_group_name_H-M   'P 1'
#
loop_
_entity.id
_entity.type
_entity.pdbx_description
1 polymer ?
#
loop_
_entity_poly.entity_id
_entity_poly.type
_entity_poly.pdbx_seq_one_letter_code
_entity_poly.pdbx_strand_id
1 'polypeptide(L)'
;MLNAYCGQSRLECLQLIVDASVYELCIPNHVYRVLRLMQIPLLVLLPGIILTFENSKIAFTLAKRRGQWMSSSFSVESSSNSDKTSGRQPGKDNRRNAVTVNNPMAECHRQAKDQEDRLTLQLLIVSCAFWILSMPSLIFVGLRALAENANSAHQVSETFANGYYVSWFLYQLNMCIDFFIYCVVGSTFRETLWALVERDWSKFHRLRSTLCKGRLIDSREGATVTRSDSRRVN
;
A
#
# COMPACT_ATOMS: atom_id res chain seq x y z
N MET A 1 36.23 34.83 30.74
CA MET A 1 35.48 33.57 30.54
C MET A 1 34.00 33.93 30.37
N LEU A 2 33.56 34.18 29.14
CA LEU A 2 32.13 34.32 28.83
C LEU A 2 31.66 32.97 28.30
N ASN A 3 30.87 32.23 29.10
CA ASN A 3 30.05 31.15 28.57
C ASN A 3 28.93 31.82 27.77
N ALA A 4 29.11 31.92 26.46
CA ALA A 4 28.02 32.20 25.55
C ALA A 4 27.06 31.00 25.62
N TYR A 5 26.01 31.13 26.42
CA TYR A 5 24.89 30.20 26.37
C TYR A 5 24.23 30.36 25.00
N CYS A 6 24.64 29.52 24.05
CA CYS A 6 23.91 29.32 22.82
C CYS A 6 22.50 28.85 23.23
N GLY A 7 21.51 29.75 23.16
CA GLY A 7 20.15 29.58 23.68
C GLY A 7 19.31 28.52 22.96
N GLN A 8 19.95 27.58 22.28
CA GLN A 8 19.32 26.49 21.58
C GLN A 8 19.71 25.20 22.29
N SER A 9 18.78 24.64 23.07
CA SER A 9 18.92 23.44 23.93
C SER A 9 19.34 22.14 23.22
N ARG A 10 19.82 22.21 21.98
CA ARG A 10 20.17 21.08 21.10
C ARG A 10 21.68 20.85 20.96
N LEU A 11 22.51 21.85 21.22
CA LEU A 11 23.95 21.79 20.98
C LEU A 11 24.72 22.22 22.23
N GLU A 12 25.75 21.47 22.59
CA GLU A 12 26.76 21.85 23.56
C GLU A 12 27.99 22.31 22.77
N CYS A 13 28.34 23.60 22.87
CA CYS A 13 29.49 24.16 22.15
C CYS A 13 30.69 24.26 23.10
N LEU A 14 31.78 23.62 22.70
CA LEU A 14 33.07 23.65 23.38
C LEU A 14 34.00 24.60 22.61
N GLN A 15 34.57 25.58 23.31
CA GLN A 15 35.65 26.40 22.75
C GLN A 15 36.97 25.66 22.87
N LEU A 16 37.60 25.40 21.74
CA LEU A 16 38.90 24.78 21.61
C LEU A 16 39.90 25.84 21.16
N ILE A 17 40.92 26.09 21.98
CA ILE A 17 41.99 27.05 21.67
C ILE A 17 43.16 26.24 21.10
N VAL A 18 43.49 26.46 19.83
CA VAL A 18 44.63 25.83 19.14
C VAL A 18 45.43 26.93 18.45
N ASP A 19 46.73 27.04 18.75
CA ASP A 19 47.66 28.00 18.15
C ASP A 19 47.14 29.44 18.03
N ALA A 20 46.69 30.01 19.15
CA ALA A 20 46.12 31.36 19.26
C ALA A 20 44.80 31.61 18.49
N SER A 21 44.25 30.60 17.83
CA SER A 21 42.92 30.64 17.21
C SER A 21 41.89 29.93 18.09
N VAL A 22 40.70 30.54 18.23
CA VAL A 22 39.57 29.99 18.99
C VAL A 22 38.61 29.33 18.01
N TYR A 23 38.47 28.01 18.11
CA TYR A 23 37.48 27.25 17.37
C TYR A 23 36.29 26.94 18.28
N GLU A 24 35.08 27.09 17.76
CA GLU A 24 33.86 26.70 18.47
C GLU A 24 33.35 25.38 17.89
N LEU A 25 33.51 24.30 18.65
CA LEU A 25 33.04 22.97 18.26
C LEU A 25 31.69 22.70 18.93
N CYS A 26 30.62 22.72 18.16
CA CYS A 26 29.28 22.40 18.65
C CYS A 26 28.96 20.92 18.45
N ILE A 27 28.79 20.20 19.55
CA ILE A 27 28.43 18.78 19.59
C ILE A 27 26.94 18.66 19.96
N PRO A 28 26.16 17.79 19.30
CA PRO A 28 24.78 17.54 19.69
C PRO A 28 24.70 17.01 21.12
N ASN A 29 23.81 17.59 21.92
CA ASN A 29 23.59 17.18 23.29
C ASN A 29 23.17 15.68 23.33
N HIS A 30 23.62 14.94 24.36
CA HIS A 30 23.26 13.54 24.58
C HIS A 30 21.75 13.29 24.49
N VAL A 31 20.92 14.21 25.03
CA VAL A 31 19.46 14.11 24.96
C VAL A 31 18.96 14.08 23.52
N TYR A 32 19.51 14.94 22.65
CA TYR A 32 19.14 14.99 21.24
C TYR A 32 19.56 13.71 20.50
N ARG A 33 20.72 13.14 20.85
CA ARG A 33 21.22 11.88 20.29
C ARG A 33 20.30 10.71 20.63
N VAL A 34 19.91 10.58 21.91
CA VAL A 34 18.96 9.55 22.36
C VAL A 34 17.58 9.74 21.73
N LEU A 35 17.08 10.98 21.67
CA LEU A 35 15.79 11.27 21.05
C LEU A 35 15.78 10.85 19.57
N ARG A 36 16.84 11.16 18.83
CA ARG A 36 16.97 10.78 17.41
C ARG A 36 17.03 9.26 17.22
N LEU A 37 17.75 8.57 18.11
CA LEU A 37 17.82 7.11 18.12
C LEU A 37 16.47 6.44 18.43
N MET A 38 15.64 7.05 19.27
CA MET A 38 14.31 6.53 19.61
C MET A 38 13.24 6.91 18.58
N GLN A 39 13.35 8.10 17.98
CA GLN A 39 12.36 8.63 17.04
C GLN A 39 12.26 7.76 15.78
N ILE A 40 13.39 7.30 15.24
CA ILE A 40 13.43 6.53 14.00
C ILE A 40 12.75 5.15 14.13
N PRO A 41 13.09 4.30 15.11
CA PRO A 41 12.38 3.04 15.31
C PRO A 41 10.90 3.27 15.65
N LEU A 42 10.57 4.31 16.42
CA LEU A 42 9.18 4.61 16.73
C LEU A 42 8.36 5.04 15.50
N LEU A 43 8.92 5.86 14.62
CA LEU A 43 8.24 6.36 13.42
C LEU A 43 8.33 5.42 12.22
N VAL A 44 9.28 4.49 12.19
CA VAL A 44 9.53 3.62 11.03
C VAL A 44 9.25 2.15 11.37
N LEU A 45 9.91 1.61 12.40
CA LEU A 45 9.78 0.19 12.75
C LEU A 45 8.38 -0.13 13.27
N LEU A 46 7.84 0.66 14.20
CA LEU A 46 6.54 0.39 14.78
C LEU A 46 5.40 0.38 13.74
N PRO A 47 5.19 1.43 12.91
CA PRO A 47 4.18 1.40 11.87
C PRO A 47 4.49 0.35 10.80
N GLY A 48 5.76 0.14 10.44
CA GLY A 48 6.17 -0.90 9.50
C GLY A 48 5.79 -2.31 9.95
N ILE A 49 6.03 -2.64 11.22
CA ILE A 49 5.66 -3.92 11.82
C ILE A 49 4.14 -4.09 11.84
N ILE A 50 3.40 -3.09 12.32
CA ILE A 50 1.93 -3.13 12.36
C ILE A 50 1.36 -3.36 10.95
N LEU A 51 1.81 -2.58 9.97
CA LEU A 51 1.38 -2.72 8.57
C LEU A 51 1.69 -4.12 8.03
N THR A 52 2.91 -4.62 8.20
CA THR A 52 3.25 -5.97 7.71
C THR A 52 2.46 -7.06 8.39
N PHE A 53 2.22 -6.95 9.69
CA PHE A 53 1.53 -7.97 10.46
C PHE A 53 0.07 -8.06 10.04
N GLU A 54 -0.63 -6.93 9.97
CA GLU A 54 -2.03 -6.90 9.53
C GLU A 54 -2.16 -7.35 8.06
N ASN A 55 -1.29 -6.85 7.17
CA ASN A 55 -1.31 -7.24 5.77
C ASN A 55 -0.99 -8.74 5.57
N SER A 56 -0.10 -9.31 6.39
CA SER A 56 0.22 -10.74 6.34
C SER A 56 -0.96 -11.60 6.79
N LYS A 57 -1.73 -11.18 7.81
CA LYS A 57 -2.94 -11.88 8.26
C LYS A 57 -4.03 -11.88 7.21
N ILE A 58 -4.23 -10.75 6.54
CA ILE A 58 -5.19 -10.61 5.43
C ILE A 58 -4.75 -11.52 4.27
N ALA A 59 -3.49 -11.42 3.84
CA ALA A 59 -2.94 -12.23 2.76
C ALA A 59 -3.03 -13.74 3.05
N PHE A 60 -2.69 -14.16 4.28
CA PHE A 60 -2.78 -15.56 4.70
C PHE A 60 -4.23 -16.07 4.70
N THR A 61 -5.17 -15.25 5.19
CA THR A 61 -6.59 -15.59 5.20
C THR A 61 -7.14 -15.76 3.78
N LEU A 62 -6.76 -14.86 2.87
CA LEU A 62 -7.11 -14.95 1.45
C LEU A 62 -6.48 -16.17 0.78
N ALA A 63 -5.21 -16.46 1.06
CA ALA A 63 -4.53 -17.65 0.55
C ALA A 63 -5.20 -18.94 1.02
N LYS A 64 -5.57 -19.03 2.30
CA LYS A 64 -6.30 -20.18 2.86
C LYS A 64 -7.66 -20.37 2.18
N ARG A 65 -8.43 -19.29 2.00
CA ARG A 65 -9.71 -19.34 1.27
C ARG A 65 -9.50 -19.78 -0.17
N ARG A 66 -8.49 -19.26 -0.89
CA ARG A 66 -8.18 -19.69 -2.26
C ARG A 66 -7.86 -21.18 -2.35
N GLY A 67 -7.10 -21.74 -1.40
CA GLY A 67 -6.80 -23.17 -1.34
C GLY A 67 -8.05 -24.04 -1.19
N GLN A 68 -8.99 -23.63 -0.33
CA GLN A 68 -10.27 -24.34 -0.16
C GLN A 68 -11.11 -24.35 -1.43
N TRP A 69 -11.14 -23.24 -2.17
CA TRP A 69 -11.90 -23.14 -3.42
C TRP A 69 -11.32 -24.01 -4.53
N MET A 70 -9.99 -24.06 -4.67
CA MET A 70 -9.37 -24.96 -5.65
C MET A 70 -9.62 -26.43 -5.32
N SER A 71 -9.66 -26.77 -4.02
CA SER A 71 -9.95 -28.13 -3.57
C SER A 71 -11.41 -28.55 -3.77
N SER A 72 -12.38 -27.62 -3.75
CA SER A 72 -13.81 -27.94 -3.94
C SER A 72 -14.22 -28.01 -5.40
N SER A 73 -13.55 -27.26 -6.29
CA SER A 73 -13.79 -27.37 -7.73
C SER A 73 -13.35 -28.71 -8.33
N PHE A 74 -12.48 -29.46 -7.64
CA PHE A 74 -11.97 -30.75 -8.13
C PHE A 74 -12.81 -31.96 -7.68
N SER A 75 -13.77 -31.78 -6.77
CA SER A 75 -14.60 -32.88 -6.22
C SER A 75 -15.99 -33.00 -6.87
N VAL A 76 -16.31 -32.20 -7.89
CA VAL A 76 -17.64 -32.22 -8.56
C VAL A 76 -17.73 -33.26 -9.70
N GLU A 77 -16.65 -33.93 -10.10
CA GLU A 77 -16.64 -34.75 -11.33
C GLU A 77 -16.10 -36.17 -11.15
N SER A 78 -16.52 -36.86 -10.09
CA SER A 78 -16.25 -38.32 -9.98
C SER A 78 -17.34 -39.15 -9.30
N SER A 79 -18.59 -38.67 -9.26
CA SER A 79 -19.75 -39.55 -9.16
C SER A 79 -20.22 -39.92 -10.57
N SER A 80 -19.35 -40.58 -11.34
CA SER A 80 -19.82 -41.37 -12.48
C SER A 80 -20.63 -42.51 -11.87
N ASN A 81 -21.94 -42.33 -11.79
CA ASN A 81 -22.86 -43.43 -11.63
C ASN A 81 -22.57 -44.42 -12.75
N SER A 82 -21.91 -45.52 -12.37
CA SER A 82 -21.94 -46.78 -13.08
C SER A 82 -23.36 -47.32 -13.05
N ASP A 83 -24.30 -46.61 -13.67
CA ASP A 83 -25.58 -47.19 -14.07
C ASP A 83 -25.31 -48.00 -15.33
N LYS A 84 -24.97 -49.27 -15.09
CA LYS A 84 -25.09 -50.35 -16.05
C LYS A 84 -26.57 -50.51 -16.42
N THR A 85 -27.05 -49.79 -17.42
CA THR A 85 -28.22 -50.22 -18.20
C THR A 85 -27.98 -49.93 -19.68
N SER A 86 -27.33 -50.88 -20.33
CA SER A 86 -27.21 -50.97 -21.78
C SER A 86 -28.58 -51.30 -22.39
N GLY A 87 -29.32 -50.26 -22.78
CA GLY A 87 -30.42 -50.32 -23.74
C GLY A 87 -30.08 -49.44 -24.94
N ARG A 88 -29.62 -50.05 -26.03
CA ARG A 88 -29.29 -49.43 -27.33
C ARG A 88 -30.45 -48.58 -27.87
N GLN A 89 -30.18 -47.32 -28.20
CA GLN A 89 -30.85 -46.63 -29.32
C GLN A 89 -29.90 -45.62 -30.00
N PRO A 90 -29.67 -45.71 -31.32
CA PRO A 90 -28.93 -44.72 -32.08
C PRO A 90 -29.91 -43.68 -32.64
N GLY A 91 -29.98 -42.52 -31.97
CA GLY A 91 -30.86 -41.42 -32.35
C GLY A 91 -30.09 -40.11 -32.40
N LYS A 92 -29.68 -39.74 -33.61
CA LYS A 92 -29.38 -38.38 -34.08
C LYS A 92 -30.29 -37.34 -33.39
N ASP A 93 -29.72 -36.36 -32.71
CA ASP A 93 -29.78 -34.95 -33.13
C ASP A 93 -29.48 -33.94 -32.02
N ASN A 94 -28.85 -32.86 -32.48
CA ASN A 94 -28.99 -31.49 -32.01
C ASN A 94 -28.36 -31.05 -30.68
N ARG A 95 -27.25 -30.33 -30.91
CA ARG A 95 -27.04 -28.98 -30.40
C ARG A 95 -26.85 -28.91 -28.89
N ARG A 96 -25.58 -29.06 -28.54
CA ARG A 96 -24.94 -28.55 -27.32
C ARG A 96 -25.22 -27.05 -27.14
N ASN A 97 -26.43 -26.71 -26.73
CA ASN A 97 -26.66 -25.48 -25.98
C ASN A 97 -26.19 -25.81 -24.57
N ALA A 98 -24.88 -25.70 -24.35
CA ALA A 98 -24.35 -25.53 -23.01
C ALA A 98 -24.98 -24.24 -22.49
N VAL A 99 -26.14 -24.38 -21.85
CA VAL A 99 -26.80 -23.32 -21.10
C VAL A 99 -25.79 -22.98 -20.02
N THR A 100 -24.98 -21.96 -20.32
CA THR A 100 -24.16 -21.25 -19.38
C THR A 100 -25.18 -20.66 -18.42
N VAL A 101 -25.45 -21.38 -17.33
CA VAL A 101 -26.27 -20.88 -16.23
C VAL A 101 -25.48 -19.71 -15.67
N ASN A 102 -25.73 -18.54 -16.25
CA ASN A 102 -25.23 -17.25 -15.80
C ASN A 102 -25.93 -16.98 -14.47
N ASN A 103 -25.45 -17.61 -13.41
CA ASN A 103 -26.01 -17.49 -12.09
C ASN A 103 -25.61 -16.09 -11.59
N PRO A 104 -26.53 -15.11 -11.54
CA PRO A 104 -26.17 -13.72 -11.23
C PRO A 104 -25.57 -13.58 -9.82
N MET A 105 -25.89 -14.52 -8.93
CA MET A 105 -25.31 -14.62 -7.60
C MET A 105 -23.82 -14.99 -7.61
N ALA A 106 -23.35 -15.73 -8.62
CA ALA A 106 -21.93 -16.06 -8.79
C ALA A 106 -21.13 -14.85 -9.28
N GLU A 107 -21.73 -13.98 -10.11
CA GLU A 107 -21.05 -12.78 -10.64
C GLU A 107 -20.87 -11.70 -9.58
N CYS A 108 -21.90 -11.46 -8.74
CA CYS A 108 -21.80 -10.51 -7.62
C CYS A 108 -20.69 -10.90 -6.64
N HIS A 109 -20.57 -12.19 -6.30
CA HIS A 109 -19.47 -12.68 -5.46
C HIS A 109 -18.10 -12.55 -6.13
N ARG A 110 -18.04 -12.68 -7.46
CA ARG A 110 -16.80 -12.52 -8.22
C ARG A 110 -16.31 -11.08 -8.19
N GLN A 111 -17.20 -10.11 -8.39
CA GLN A 111 -16.88 -8.69 -8.31
C GLN A 111 -16.44 -8.25 -6.92
N ALA A 112 -17.12 -8.72 -5.86
CA ALA A 112 -16.72 -8.43 -4.49
C ALA A 112 -15.29 -8.95 -4.20
N LYS A 113 -14.97 -10.16 -4.67
CA LYS A 113 -13.64 -10.76 -4.53
C LYS A 113 -12.56 -9.99 -5.28
N ASP A 114 -12.84 -9.55 -6.51
CA ASP A 114 -11.89 -8.77 -7.30
C ASP A 114 -11.60 -7.40 -6.65
N GLN A 115 -12.58 -6.80 -5.98
CA GLN A 115 -12.38 -5.58 -5.19
C GLN A 115 -11.51 -5.83 -3.95
N GLU A 116 -11.76 -6.90 -3.20
CA GLU A 116 -10.94 -7.31 -2.05
C GLU A 116 -9.48 -7.58 -2.43
N ASP A 117 -9.28 -8.28 -3.56
CA ASP A 117 -7.94 -8.62 -4.07
C ASP A 117 -7.16 -7.36 -4.47
N ARG A 118 -7.83 -6.37 -5.09
CA ARG A 118 -7.20 -5.07 -5.43
C ARG A 118 -6.78 -4.28 -4.19
N LEU A 119 -7.63 -4.22 -3.17
CA LEU A 119 -7.31 -3.54 -1.91
C LEU A 119 -6.13 -4.21 -1.21
N THR A 120 -6.12 -5.56 -1.18
CA THR A 120 -5.03 -6.31 -0.56
C THR A 120 -3.71 -6.11 -1.30
N LEU A 121 -3.74 -6.12 -2.64
CA LEU A 121 -2.56 -5.88 -3.46
C LEU A 121 -2.04 -4.45 -3.30
N GLN A 122 -2.92 -3.47 -3.18
CA GLN A 122 -2.54 -2.09 -2.85
C GLN A 122 -1.82 -2.02 -1.50
N LEU A 123 -2.42 -2.58 -0.44
CA LEU A 123 -1.82 -2.59 0.89
C LEU A 123 -0.46 -3.30 0.91
N LEU A 124 -0.32 -4.38 0.14
CA LEU A 124 0.94 -5.10 0.01
C LEU A 124 2.00 -4.27 -0.71
N ILE A 125 1.65 -3.57 -1.79
CA ILE A 125 2.57 -2.66 -2.50
C ILE A 125 3.01 -1.52 -1.58
N VAL A 126 2.10 -0.87 -0.85
CA VAL A 126 2.43 0.18 0.13
C VAL A 126 3.41 -0.36 1.16
N SER A 127 3.11 -1.54 1.73
CA SER A 127 3.97 -2.17 2.72
C SER A 127 5.37 -2.48 2.17
N CYS A 128 5.46 -3.07 0.97
CA CYS A 128 6.75 -3.37 0.34
C CYS A 128 7.55 -2.09 0.03
N ALA A 129 6.89 -1.09 -0.56
CA ALA A 129 7.49 0.21 -0.86
C ALA A 129 8.03 0.88 0.40
N PHE A 130 7.23 0.87 1.46
CA PHE A 130 7.62 1.41 2.77
C PHE A 130 8.91 0.78 3.28
N TRP A 131 9.02 -0.56 3.24
CA TRP A 131 10.23 -1.24 3.70
C TRP A 131 11.44 -0.97 2.81
N ILE A 132 11.28 -1.03 1.49
CA ILE A 132 12.37 -0.81 0.53
C ILE A 132 12.93 0.62 0.67
N LEU A 133 12.06 1.62 0.85
CA LEU A 133 12.47 3.01 0.99
C LEU A 133 12.97 3.36 2.40
N SER A 134 12.44 2.71 3.43
CA SER A 134 12.78 3.02 4.83
C SER A 134 13.99 2.25 5.36
N MET A 135 14.28 1.06 4.83
CA MET A 135 15.42 0.23 5.25
C MET A 135 16.77 0.94 5.11
N PRO A 136 17.09 1.58 3.97
CA PRO A 136 18.36 2.27 3.80
C PRO A 136 18.57 3.35 4.88
N SER A 137 17.53 4.13 5.18
CA SER A 137 17.58 5.17 6.21
C SER A 137 17.90 4.59 7.59
N LEU A 138 17.26 3.47 7.94
CA LEU A 138 17.48 2.80 9.21
C LEU A 138 18.90 2.23 9.32
N ILE A 139 19.40 1.62 8.25
CA ILE A 139 20.77 1.08 8.18
C ILE A 139 21.81 2.21 8.34
N PHE A 140 21.67 3.31 7.61
CA PHE A 140 22.64 4.41 7.69
C PHE A 140 22.65 5.08 9.07
N VAL A 141 21.49 5.27 9.69
CA VAL A 141 21.41 5.81 11.06
C VAL A 141 22.03 4.85 12.06
N GLY A 142 21.75 3.55 11.95
CA GLY A 142 22.33 2.53 12.82
C GLY A 142 23.85 2.46 12.68
N LEU A 143 24.36 2.46 11.45
CA LEU A 143 25.80 2.48 11.18
C LEU A 143 26.47 3.74 11.75
N ARG A 144 25.84 4.91 11.60
CA ARG A 144 26.35 6.15 12.19
C ARG A 144 26.42 6.07 13.71
N ALA A 145 25.36 5.55 14.35
CA ALA A 145 25.32 5.40 15.80
C ALA A 145 26.41 4.45 16.31
N LEU A 146 26.65 3.34 15.60
CA LEU A 146 27.72 2.39 15.90
C LEU A 146 29.11 3.00 15.70
N ALA A 147 29.33 3.70 14.59
CA ALA A 147 30.61 4.34 14.28
C ALA A 147 30.98 5.43 15.29
N GLU A 148 30.01 6.24 15.72
CA GLU A 148 30.20 7.24 16.77
C GLU A 148 30.52 6.58 18.13
N ASN A 149 29.98 5.40 18.44
CA ASN A 149 30.32 4.66 19.67
C ASN A 149 31.70 3.98 19.60
N ALA A 150 32.18 3.66 18.40
CA ALA A 150 33.45 2.97 18.19
C ALA A 150 34.66 3.93 18.09
N ASN A 151 34.50 5.24 18.36
CA ASN A 151 35.52 6.30 18.27
C ASN A 151 36.30 6.36 16.93
N SER A 152 35.81 5.68 15.89
CA SER A 152 36.43 5.60 14.55
C SER A 152 35.91 6.71 13.62
N ALA A 153 35.35 7.78 14.21
CA ALA A 153 34.53 8.79 13.55
C ALA A 153 35.29 9.66 12.53
N HIS A 154 36.62 9.75 12.60
CA HIS A 154 37.36 10.75 11.83
C HIS A 154 37.54 10.41 10.33
N GLN A 155 37.63 9.13 9.95
CA GLN A 155 37.89 8.76 8.54
C GLN A 155 36.64 8.50 7.71
N VAL A 156 35.47 8.30 8.33
CA VAL A 156 34.26 7.87 7.61
C VAL A 156 33.24 9.00 7.40
N SER A 157 33.53 10.20 7.89
CA SER A 157 32.59 11.32 7.96
C SER A 157 32.04 11.75 6.59
N GLU A 158 32.86 11.76 5.55
CA GLU A 158 32.46 12.27 4.23
C GLU A 158 31.50 11.31 3.50
N THR A 159 31.81 10.02 3.46
CA THR A 159 30.93 9.00 2.85
C THR A 159 29.61 8.88 3.61
N PHE A 160 29.62 9.03 4.94
CA PHE A 160 28.40 9.02 5.74
C PHE A 160 27.53 10.26 5.53
N ALA A 161 28.13 11.42 5.25
CA ALA A 161 27.38 12.63 4.94
C ALA A 161 26.55 12.44 3.66
N ASN A 162 27.14 11.87 2.61
CA ASN A 162 26.42 11.56 1.36
C ASN A 162 25.31 10.52 1.60
N GLY A 163 25.59 9.46 2.35
CA GLY A 163 24.59 8.45 2.72
C GLY A 163 23.40 9.01 3.49
N TYR A 164 23.64 10.02 4.34
CA TYR A 164 22.58 10.71 5.08
C TYR A 164 21.62 11.47 4.16
N TYR A 165 22.13 12.22 3.17
CA TYR A 165 21.28 12.93 2.21
C TYR A 165 20.47 11.98 1.33
N VAL A 166 21.08 10.88 0.88
CA VAL A 166 20.37 9.84 0.11
C VAL A 166 19.26 9.21 0.97
N SER A 167 19.55 8.88 2.23
CA SER A 167 18.57 8.34 3.16
C SER A 167 17.42 9.29 3.45
N TRP A 168 17.72 10.58 3.62
CA TRP A 168 16.72 11.62 3.81
C TRP A 168 15.83 11.78 2.57
N PHE A 169 16.44 11.74 1.39
CA PHE A 169 15.70 11.78 0.12
C PHE A 169 14.78 10.56 -0.05
N LEU A 170 15.26 9.35 0.24
CA LEU A 170 14.45 8.13 0.22
C LEU A 170 13.29 8.19 1.21
N TYR A 171 13.51 8.78 2.38
CA TYR A 171 12.43 9.02 3.36
C TYR A 171 11.37 9.98 2.82
N GLN A 172 11.77 11.05 2.13
CA GLN A 172 10.80 11.95 1.49
C GLN A 172 10.08 11.30 0.32
N LEU A 173 10.77 10.47 -0.47
CA LEU A 173 10.14 9.65 -1.50
C LEU A 173 9.10 8.70 -0.92
N ASN A 174 9.32 8.17 0.28
CA ASN A 174 8.35 7.34 0.99
C ASN A 174 7.05 8.11 1.26
N MET A 175 7.11 9.38 1.64
CA MET A 175 5.91 10.21 1.81
C MET A 175 5.21 10.49 0.47
N CYS A 176 5.96 10.54 -0.63
CA CYS A 176 5.41 10.70 -1.97
C CYS A 176 4.85 9.41 -2.56
N ILE A 177 5.35 8.24 -2.16
CA ILE A 177 4.96 6.98 -2.79
C ILE A 177 3.50 6.63 -2.51
N ASP A 178 2.96 7.02 -1.35
CA ASP A 178 1.55 6.85 -1.05
C ASP A 178 0.69 7.54 -2.12
N PHE A 179 1.04 8.77 -2.50
CA PHE A 179 0.38 9.50 -3.58
C PHE A 179 0.49 8.76 -4.92
N PHE A 180 1.68 8.26 -5.27
CA PHE A 180 1.87 7.47 -6.49
C PHE A 180 1.04 6.19 -6.47
N ILE A 181 0.95 5.50 -5.35
CA ILE A 181 0.16 4.27 -5.20
C ILE A 181 -1.33 4.58 -5.36
N TYR A 182 -1.84 5.65 -4.75
CA TYR A 182 -3.21 6.09 -4.98
C TYR A 182 -3.46 6.39 -6.47
N CYS A 183 -2.51 7.03 -7.16
CA CYS A 183 -2.61 7.31 -8.59
C CYS A 183 -2.61 6.03 -9.44
N VAL A 184 -1.81 5.02 -9.09
CA VAL A 184 -1.67 3.77 -9.84
C VAL A 184 -2.82 2.80 -9.54
N VAL A 185 -3.35 2.78 -8.32
CA VAL A 185 -4.44 1.86 -7.96
C VAL A 185 -5.80 2.39 -8.43
N GLY A 186 -5.98 3.70 -8.48
CA GLY A 186 -7.18 4.31 -9.05
C GLY A 186 -7.28 4.03 -10.55
N SER A 187 -8.08 3.04 -10.97
CA SER A 187 -8.28 2.72 -12.39
C SER A 187 -8.80 3.93 -13.17
N THR A 188 -9.68 4.72 -12.56
CA THR A 188 -10.20 5.96 -13.14
C THR A 188 -9.11 7.01 -13.31
N PHE A 189 -8.18 7.11 -12.34
CA PHE A 189 -7.07 8.05 -12.41
C PHE A 189 -6.05 7.63 -13.47
N ARG A 190 -5.78 6.33 -13.58
CA ARG A 190 -4.94 5.78 -14.66
C ARG A 190 -5.53 6.05 -16.03
N GLU A 191 -6.83 5.86 -16.23
CA GLU A 191 -7.48 6.16 -17.52
C GLU A 191 -7.37 7.65 -17.88
N THR A 192 -7.59 8.57 -16.93
CA THR A 192 -7.41 10.00 -17.20
C THR A 192 -5.95 10.38 -17.40
N LEU A 193 -5.03 9.84 -16.61
CA LEU A 193 -3.60 10.11 -16.74
C LEU A 193 -3.07 9.58 -18.08
N TRP A 194 -3.49 8.38 -18.49
CA TRP A 194 -3.12 7.81 -19.78
C TRP A 194 -3.73 8.61 -20.93
N ALA A 195 -4.98 9.06 -20.82
CA ALA A 195 -5.59 9.96 -21.80
C ALA A 195 -4.88 11.33 -21.89
N LEU A 196 -4.36 11.83 -20.77
CA LEU A 196 -3.54 13.05 -20.70
C LEU A 196 -2.16 12.85 -21.33
N VAL A 197 -1.51 11.71 -21.07
CA VAL A 197 -0.18 11.34 -21.59
C VAL A 197 -0.25 11.01 -23.09
N GLU A 198 -1.29 10.32 -23.55
CA GLU A 198 -1.54 10.04 -24.97
C GLU A 198 -1.99 11.29 -25.76
N ARG A 199 -2.02 12.48 -25.13
CA ARG A 199 -2.39 13.76 -25.76
C ARG A 199 -3.80 13.76 -26.39
N ASP A 200 -4.66 12.82 -26.02
CA ASP A 200 -5.94 12.59 -26.67
C ASP A 200 -7.05 13.30 -25.88
N TRP A 201 -7.01 14.63 -25.90
CA TRP A 201 -7.90 15.54 -25.14
C TRP A 201 -9.40 15.28 -25.39
N SER A 202 -9.71 14.70 -26.55
CA SER A 202 -11.06 14.30 -26.97
C SER A 202 -11.64 13.15 -26.12
N LYS A 203 -10.82 12.14 -25.78
CA LYS A 203 -11.21 11.00 -24.93
C LYS A 203 -11.39 11.44 -23.48
N PHE A 204 -10.53 12.36 -23.00
CA PHE A 204 -10.65 12.92 -21.65
C PHE A 204 -11.98 13.65 -21.43
N HIS A 205 -12.40 14.50 -22.38
CA HIS A 205 -13.70 15.19 -22.30
C HIS A 205 -14.88 14.21 -22.30
N ARG A 206 -14.78 13.13 -23.07
CA ARG A 206 -15.80 12.09 -23.11
C ARG A 206 -15.89 11.34 -21.78
N LEU A 207 -14.78 10.93 -21.18
CA LEU A 207 -14.74 10.25 -19.87
C LEU A 207 -15.26 11.13 -18.72
N ARG A 208 -14.90 12.43 -18.73
CA ARG A 208 -15.43 13.40 -17.75
C ARG A 208 -16.94 13.56 -17.85
N SER A 209 -17.50 13.56 -19.07
CA SER A 209 -18.95 13.63 -19.26
C SER A 209 -19.68 12.40 -18.73
N THR A 210 -19.06 11.21 -18.81
CA THR A 210 -19.62 9.97 -18.28
C THR A 210 -19.54 9.90 -16.76
N LEU A 211 -18.44 10.35 -16.15
CA LEU A 211 -18.28 10.44 -14.68
C LEU A 211 -19.25 11.44 -14.05
N CYS A 212 -19.46 12.61 -14.67
CA CYS A 212 -20.47 13.56 -14.22
C CYS A 212 -21.91 13.03 -14.37
N LYS A 213 -22.18 12.17 -15.36
CA LYS A 213 -23.50 11.53 -15.53
C LYS A 213 -23.71 10.35 -14.59
N GLY A 214 -22.71 9.49 -14.37
CA GLY A 214 -22.82 8.30 -13.53
C GLY A 214 -23.12 8.63 -12.07
N ARG A 215 -22.52 9.70 -11.52
CA ARG A 215 -22.79 10.16 -10.14
C ARG A 215 -24.20 10.73 -9.96
N LEU A 216 -24.89 11.09 -11.04
CA LEU A 216 -26.25 11.65 -10.98
C LEU A 216 -27.34 10.56 -10.93
N ILE A 217 -27.02 9.34 -11.36
CA ILE A 217 -27.97 8.22 -11.41
C ILE A 217 -28.07 7.55 -10.03
N ASP A 218 -26.94 7.41 -9.32
CA ASP A 218 -26.89 6.84 -7.97
C ASP A 218 -27.65 7.67 -6.92
N SER A 219 -27.80 8.99 -7.16
CA SER A 219 -28.54 9.88 -6.26
C SER A 219 -30.06 9.89 -6.50
N ARG A 220 -30.57 9.27 -7.58
CA ARG A 220 -32.00 9.32 -7.94
C ARG A 220 -32.76 8.04 -7.60
N GLU A 221 -32.09 6.89 -7.48
CA GLU A 221 -32.75 5.62 -7.11
C GLU A 221 -33.01 5.47 -5.60
N GLY A 222 -32.39 6.28 -4.74
CA GLY A 222 -32.66 6.30 -3.30
C GLY A 222 -33.91 7.09 -2.86
N ALA A 223 -34.53 7.87 -3.76
CA ALA A 223 -35.61 8.81 -3.37
C ALA A 223 -37.04 8.31 -3.67
N THR A 224 -37.23 7.14 -4.30
CA THR A 224 -38.55 6.69 -4.76
C THR A 224 -39.14 5.47 -4.03
N VAL A 225 -38.49 4.93 -3.00
CA VAL A 225 -38.96 3.71 -2.28
C VAL A 225 -39.51 4.02 -0.89
N THR A 226 -40.36 5.03 -0.74
CA THR A 226 -41.14 5.26 0.51
C THR A 226 -42.54 5.83 0.26
N ARG A 227 -43.29 5.33 -0.75
CA ARG A 227 -44.73 5.66 -0.78
C ARG A 227 -45.55 4.66 -1.60
N SER A 228 -45.92 3.54 -0.98
CA SER A 228 -47.27 2.94 -1.08
C SER A 228 -47.25 1.52 -0.53
N ASP A 229 -47.60 1.36 0.74
CA ASP A 229 -48.41 0.20 1.11
C ASP A 229 -49.28 0.55 2.33
N SER A 230 -50.35 1.28 2.03
CA SER A 230 -51.45 1.51 2.94
C SER A 230 -52.72 1.30 2.13
N ARG A 231 -53.19 0.05 2.08
CA ARG A 231 -54.60 -0.36 1.92
C ARG A 231 -54.66 -1.85 1.58
N ARG A 232 -55.03 -2.67 2.57
CA ARG A 232 -56.09 -3.70 2.49
C ARG A 232 -56.11 -4.53 3.77
N VAL A 233 -56.94 -4.11 4.73
CA VAL A 233 -57.65 -5.02 5.62
C VAL A 233 -59.03 -4.40 5.83
N ASN A 234 -60.03 -5.02 5.22
CA ASN A 234 -61.44 -5.04 5.62
C ASN A 234 -62.10 -6.17 4.83
#